data_AF-A0A2M8P050-F1
#
_entry.id   AF-A0A2M8P050-F1
#
_cell.length_a   1.000
_cell.length_b   1.000
_cell.length_c   1.000
_cell.angle_alpha   90.00
_cell.angle_beta   90.00
_cell.angle_gamma   90.00
#
_symmetry.space_group_name_H-M   'P 1'
#
loop_
_entity.id
_entity.type
_entity.pdbx_description
1 polymer ?
#
loop_
_entity_poly.entity_id
_entity_poly.type
_entity_poly.pdbx_seq_one_letter_code
_entity_poly.pdbx_strand_id
1 'polypeptide(L)'
;MKFVMKPFWGWICVILLLTACESEPTPFPAQIPTVTPDALVSAQTPISITPQATTVRYAIDPLLAHIPLALTGHYEIVSDDRPISPSDLGITYDIGIAPASAEGWGLLPISVSIGVIFRPDSAYSDILWRAIDPPLLIEQLGLSWLIPLHDGTTPATVLRTDLANMGKPDGFMVDMGIIGMMGEAQIQAQLGALFIQTRRIPLSDDNRLIAWANGDIDLMLVSWMNDAEKAQWVNLVGEAYLLPLYRFGIAYIARPDLNIIISDDGLPQVVTE
;
A
#
# COMPACT_ATOMS: atom_id res chain seq x y z
N MET A 1 37.94 -16.56 44.76
CA MET A 1 36.93 -15.62 44.23
C MET A 1 35.67 -15.74 45.07
N LYS A 2 35.28 -14.65 45.74
CA LYS A 2 34.13 -14.61 46.66
C LYS A 2 32.84 -14.38 45.88
N PHE A 3 31.88 -15.29 46.03
CA PHE A 3 30.49 -15.10 45.62
C PHE A 3 29.83 -14.09 46.56
N VAL A 4 29.16 -13.08 46.00
CA VAL A 4 28.29 -12.16 46.74
C VAL A 4 26.86 -12.36 46.24
N MET A 5 26.09 -13.14 46.99
CA MET A 5 24.63 -13.16 46.94
C MET A 5 24.09 -11.89 47.61
N LYS A 6 23.20 -11.17 46.95
CA LYS A 6 22.29 -10.22 47.60
C LYS A 6 20.90 -10.84 47.68
N PRO A 7 20.33 -10.99 48.88
CA PRO A 7 18.93 -11.30 49.05
C PRO A 7 18.12 -10.06 49.46
N PHE A 8 16.82 -10.16 49.19
CA PHE A 8 15.71 -9.79 50.08
C PHE A 8 15.11 -8.37 50.09
N TRP A 9 13.79 -8.40 50.34
CA TRP A 9 12.81 -7.35 50.67
C TRP A 9 12.33 -6.44 49.53
N GLY A 10 11.03 -6.23 49.32
CA GLY A 10 9.84 -6.58 50.10
C GLY A 10 8.72 -5.60 49.77
N TRP A 11 7.60 -6.12 49.24
CA TRP A 11 6.22 -5.82 49.63
C TRP A 11 5.90 -4.46 50.29
N ILE A 12 4.93 -3.74 49.72
CA ILE A 12 3.88 -2.88 50.36
C ILE A 12 3.19 -2.13 49.20
N CYS A 13 1.99 -2.53 48.80
CA CYS A 13 0.68 -2.11 49.34
C CYS A 13 0.16 -0.80 48.73
N VAL A 14 -1.00 -0.93 48.08
CA VAL A 14 -2.17 -0.04 48.20
C VAL A 14 -1.98 1.39 47.67
N ILE A 15 -2.68 1.71 46.59
CA ILE A 15 -3.65 2.83 46.52
C ILE A 15 -4.62 2.51 45.37
N LEU A 16 -5.74 1.92 45.76
CA LEU A 16 -7.00 1.91 45.03
C LEU A 16 -7.56 3.34 45.12
N LEU A 17 -7.38 4.15 44.09
CA LEU A 17 -8.11 5.42 43.94
C LEU A 17 -9.48 5.11 43.32
N LEU A 18 -10.42 4.83 44.21
CA LEU A 18 -11.86 4.93 43.95
C LEU A 18 -12.19 6.41 43.72
N THR A 19 -12.22 6.85 42.47
CA THR A 19 -12.87 8.11 42.11
C THR A 19 -14.38 7.86 42.11
N ALA A 20 -15.04 8.32 43.18
CA ALA A 20 -16.48 8.40 43.25
C ALA A 20 -16.99 9.42 42.20
N CYS A 21 -17.89 8.98 41.32
CA CYS A 21 -18.73 9.88 40.54
C CYS A 21 -19.67 10.61 41.51
N GLU A 22 -19.56 11.94 41.58
CA GLU A 22 -20.59 12.76 42.18
C GLU A 22 -21.86 12.70 41.32
N SER A 23 -23.00 12.50 41.96
CA SER A 23 -24.31 12.48 41.31
C SER A 23 -24.69 13.89 40.90
N GLU A 24 -24.81 14.13 39.60
CA GLU A 24 -25.30 15.38 39.04
C GLU A 24 -26.80 15.56 39.39
N PRO A 25 -27.23 16.71 39.94
CA PRO A 25 -28.63 16.93 40.28
C PRO A 25 -29.48 17.02 39.02
N THR A 26 -30.52 16.19 38.99
CA THR A 26 -31.56 16.17 37.95
C THR A 26 -32.27 17.53 37.93
N PRO A 27 -32.27 18.29 36.81
CA PRO A 27 -33.03 19.53 36.75
C PRO A 27 -34.52 19.21 36.70
N PHE A 28 -35.29 19.85 37.58
CA PHE A 28 -36.76 19.79 37.60
C PHE A 28 -37.34 20.26 36.25
N PRO A 29 -38.51 19.74 35.83
CA PRO A 29 -39.17 20.18 34.61
C PRO A 29 -39.53 21.67 34.70
N ALA A 30 -38.96 22.47 33.82
CA ALA A 30 -39.40 23.84 33.59
C ALA A 30 -40.86 23.80 33.10
N GLN A 31 -41.77 24.47 33.82
CA GLN A 31 -43.13 24.69 33.36
C GLN A 31 -43.08 25.55 32.10
N ILE A 32 -43.41 24.95 30.96
CA ILE A 32 -43.60 25.68 29.70
C ILE A 32 -44.97 26.36 29.78
N PRO A 33 -45.07 27.70 29.68
CA PRO A 33 -46.36 28.35 29.57
C PRO A 33 -47.08 27.85 28.31
N THR A 34 -48.30 27.35 28.49
CA THR A 34 -49.20 26.99 27.39
C THR A 34 -49.59 28.28 26.67
N VAL A 35 -48.87 28.60 25.59
CA VAL A 35 -49.29 29.62 24.64
C VAL A 35 -50.46 29.10 23.82
N THR A 36 -51.58 29.82 23.89
CA THR A 36 -52.76 29.66 23.04
C THR A 36 -52.34 29.63 21.57
N PRO A 37 -52.84 28.70 20.73
CA PRO A 37 -52.50 28.70 19.32
C PRO A 37 -53.24 29.85 18.64
N ASP A 38 -52.57 30.99 18.52
CA ASP A 38 -52.94 31.97 17.50
C ASP A 38 -52.55 31.39 16.14
N ALA A 39 -53.55 31.31 15.27
CA ALA A 39 -53.43 30.86 13.89
C ALA A 39 -52.50 31.79 13.10
N LEU A 40 -51.20 31.50 13.17
CA LEU A 40 -50.24 32.00 12.21
C LEU A 40 -49.98 30.87 11.21
N VAL A 41 -50.53 31.06 10.01
CA VAL A 41 -50.11 30.39 8.79
C VAL A 41 -48.63 30.70 8.61
N SER A 42 -47.78 29.85 9.19
CA SER A 42 -46.35 29.90 8.93
C SER A 42 -46.19 29.50 7.47
N ALA A 43 -45.88 30.47 6.62
CA ALA A 43 -45.31 30.20 5.32
C ALA A 43 -44.10 29.28 5.57
N GLN A 44 -44.24 28.01 5.23
CA GLN A 44 -43.12 27.08 5.19
C GLN A 44 -42.18 27.64 4.12
N THR A 45 -41.13 28.35 4.52
CA THR A 45 -39.98 28.55 3.65
C THR A 45 -39.54 27.14 3.23
N PRO A 46 -39.55 26.81 1.94
CA PRO A 46 -39.14 25.49 1.50
C PRO A 46 -37.74 25.23 2.06
N ILE A 47 -37.59 24.13 2.80
CA ILE A 47 -36.30 23.68 3.27
C ILE A 47 -35.48 23.46 2.00
N SER A 48 -34.44 24.25 1.80
CA SER A 48 -33.54 24.08 0.68
C SER A 48 -32.80 22.77 0.91
N ILE A 49 -33.30 21.68 0.33
CA ILE A 49 -32.60 20.42 0.25
C ILE A 49 -31.46 20.65 -0.71
N THR A 50 -30.28 20.99 -0.18
CA THR A 50 -29.06 20.93 -0.98
C THR A 50 -28.90 19.46 -1.38
N PRO A 51 -28.85 19.12 -2.68
CA PRO A 51 -28.60 17.76 -3.11
C PRO A 51 -27.31 17.28 -2.43
N GLN A 52 -27.42 16.26 -1.57
CA GLN A 52 -26.26 15.65 -0.98
C GLN A 52 -25.58 14.87 -2.10
N ALA A 53 -24.37 15.26 -2.49
CA ALA A 53 -23.63 14.59 -3.55
C ALA A 53 -23.53 13.09 -3.20
N THR A 54 -24.00 12.24 -4.11
CA THR A 54 -23.94 10.79 -3.93
C THR A 54 -22.48 10.38 -3.79
N THR A 55 -22.10 9.84 -2.63
CA THR A 55 -20.74 9.33 -2.41
C THR A 55 -20.54 8.07 -3.24
N VAL A 56 -19.49 8.04 -4.06
CA VAL A 56 -19.17 6.90 -4.92
C VAL A 56 -18.29 5.92 -4.16
N ARG A 57 -18.67 4.64 -4.13
CA ARG A 57 -17.90 3.60 -3.44
C ARG A 57 -16.92 2.92 -4.39
N TYR A 58 -15.64 2.97 -4.08
CA TYR A 58 -14.57 2.34 -4.84
C TYR A 58 -14.06 1.09 -4.11
N ALA A 59 -14.05 -0.05 -4.81
CA ALA A 59 -13.27 -1.22 -4.41
C ALA A 59 -11.93 -1.20 -5.17
N ILE A 60 -10.82 -1.38 -4.44
CA ILE A 60 -9.48 -1.46 -5.01
C ILE A 60 -8.94 -2.84 -4.69
N ASP A 61 -8.46 -3.55 -5.71
CA ASP A 61 -7.92 -4.89 -5.54
C ASP A 61 -6.72 -4.85 -4.57
N PRO A 62 -6.61 -5.81 -3.62
CA PRO A 62 -5.51 -5.84 -2.66
C PRO A 62 -4.12 -5.82 -3.30
N LEU A 63 -3.95 -6.31 -4.53
CA LEU A 63 -2.68 -6.25 -5.26
C LEU A 63 -2.25 -4.80 -5.58
N LEU A 64 -3.17 -3.85 -5.54
CA LEU A 64 -2.92 -2.43 -5.78
C LEU A 64 -2.83 -1.61 -4.48
N ALA A 65 -2.96 -2.22 -3.30
CA ALA A 65 -3.10 -1.51 -2.03
C ALA A 65 -1.93 -0.55 -1.70
N HIS A 66 -0.73 -0.85 -2.19
CA HIS A 66 0.50 -0.05 -1.97
C HIS A 66 0.89 0.81 -3.17
N ILE A 67 -0.03 0.96 -4.14
CA ILE A 67 0.16 1.79 -5.33
C ILE A 67 -0.64 3.08 -5.10
N PRO A 68 0.00 4.27 -5.17
CA PRO A 68 -0.66 5.52 -4.86
C PRO A 68 -1.67 5.90 -5.95
N LEU A 69 -2.91 5.45 -5.83
CA LEU A 69 -4.01 5.81 -6.75
C LEU A 69 -4.67 7.12 -6.28
N ALA A 70 -4.49 8.20 -7.04
CA ALA A 70 -5.07 9.50 -6.74
C ALA A 70 -6.52 9.60 -7.26
N LEU A 71 -7.48 9.15 -6.45
CA LEU A 71 -8.91 9.39 -6.72
C LEU A 71 -9.28 10.84 -6.37
N THR A 72 -10.14 11.48 -7.17
CA THR A 72 -10.64 12.82 -6.89
C THR A 72 -12.17 12.81 -6.77
N GLY A 73 -12.73 13.79 -6.07
CA GLY A 73 -14.18 13.91 -5.83
C GLY A 73 -14.63 13.37 -4.47
N HIS A 74 -15.95 13.20 -4.31
CA HIS A 74 -16.54 12.64 -3.09
C HIS A 74 -16.66 11.12 -3.23
N TYR A 75 -15.73 10.39 -2.60
CA TYR A 75 -15.66 8.95 -2.68
C TYR A 75 -15.45 8.29 -1.32
N GLU A 76 -15.78 7.01 -1.25
CA GLU A 76 -15.49 6.10 -0.14
C GLU A 76 -14.70 4.92 -0.70
N ILE A 77 -13.60 4.54 -0.06
CA ILE A 77 -12.86 3.32 -0.41
C ILE A 77 -13.42 2.19 0.46
N VAL A 78 -13.96 1.16 -0.19
CA VAL A 78 -14.38 -0.08 0.45
C VAL A 78 -13.16 -0.98 0.54
N SER A 79 -12.61 -1.10 1.75
CA SER A 79 -11.51 -2.01 2.02
C SER A 79 -12.02 -3.43 2.19
N ASP A 80 -11.67 -4.30 1.25
CA ASP A 80 -11.96 -5.73 1.26
C ASP A 80 -10.69 -6.49 0.87
N ASP A 81 -10.36 -7.57 1.56
CA ASP A 81 -9.15 -8.37 1.33
C ASP A 81 -9.35 -9.45 0.26
N ARG A 82 -10.59 -9.64 -0.19
CA ARG A 82 -10.92 -10.57 -1.28
C ARG A 82 -10.82 -9.90 -2.66
N PRO A 83 -10.53 -10.67 -3.72
CA PRO A 83 -10.56 -10.17 -5.09
C PRO A 83 -11.91 -9.57 -5.45
N ILE A 84 -11.89 -8.54 -6.32
CA ILE A 84 -13.10 -7.85 -6.76
C ILE A 84 -13.98 -8.77 -7.63
N SER A 85 -15.25 -8.92 -7.25
CA SER A 85 -16.22 -9.78 -7.95
C SER A 85 -17.33 -8.98 -8.64
N PRO A 86 -17.53 -9.10 -9.97
CA PRO A 86 -18.60 -8.39 -10.68
C PRO A 86 -20.01 -8.53 -10.08
N SER A 87 -20.29 -9.59 -9.32
CA SER A 87 -21.56 -9.79 -8.60
C SER A 87 -21.84 -8.74 -7.52
N ASP A 88 -20.80 -8.10 -7.01
CA ASP A 88 -20.89 -7.18 -5.86
C ASP A 88 -21.06 -5.72 -6.33
N LEU A 89 -21.01 -5.49 -7.65
CA LEU A 89 -21.17 -4.21 -8.30
C LEU A 89 -22.59 -3.65 -8.08
N GLY A 90 -22.66 -2.43 -7.57
CA GLY A 90 -23.89 -1.76 -7.14
C GLY A 90 -24.41 -2.19 -5.76
N ILE A 91 -23.92 -3.29 -5.20
CA ILE A 91 -24.29 -3.77 -3.86
C ILE A 91 -23.27 -3.24 -2.84
N THR A 92 -22.01 -3.65 -3.00
CA THR A 92 -20.91 -3.34 -2.08
C THR A 92 -20.16 -2.10 -2.53
N TYR A 93 -19.88 -1.99 -3.82
CA TYR A 93 -19.15 -0.87 -4.42
C TYR A 93 -19.77 -0.48 -5.76
N ASP A 94 -19.53 0.76 -6.20
CA ASP A 94 -20.05 1.32 -7.44
C ASP A 94 -19.02 1.23 -8.57
N ILE A 95 -17.73 1.27 -8.23
CA ILE A 95 -16.59 1.10 -9.15
C ILE A 95 -15.58 0.13 -8.52
N GLY A 96 -15.10 -0.84 -9.29
CA GLY A 96 -13.99 -1.72 -8.93
C GLY A 96 -12.76 -1.42 -9.79
N ILE A 97 -11.57 -1.43 -9.18
CA ILE A 97 -10.28 -1.20 -9.86
C ILE A 97 -9.33 -2.37 -9.54
N ALA A 98 -8.78 -3.01 -10.57
CA ALA A 98 -7.92 -4.18 -10.44
C ALA A 98 -6.83 -4.21 -11.53
N PRO A 99 -5.80 -5.05 -11.43
CA PRO A 99 -4.92 -5.33 -12.56
C PRO A 99 -5.70 -5.77 -13.80
N ALA A 100 -5.19 -5.43 -14.99
CA ALA A 100 -5.81 -5.71 -16.28
C ALA A 100 -5.72 -7.20 -16.67
N SER A 101 -6.38 -8.06 -15.90
CA SER A 101 -6.40 -9.52 -16.10
C SER A 101 -7.79 -10.09 -16.37
N ALA A 102 -8.86 -9.31 -16.13
CA ALA A 102 -10.24 -9.79 -16.19
C ALA A 102 -10.95 -9.44 -17.50
N GLU A 103 -11.62 -10.43 -18.08
CA GLU A 103 -12.47 -10.23 -19.27
C GLU A 103 -13.69 -9.35 -18.93
N GLY A 104 -14.07 -8.46 -19.85
CA GLY A 104 -15.24 -7.59 -19.69
C GLY A 104 -14.99 -6.31 -18.88
N TRP A 105 -13.77 -6.11 -18.38
CA TRP A 105 -13.38 -4.88 -17.69
C TRP A 105 -12.87 -3.82 -18.68
N GLY A 106 -13.14 -2.55 -18.39
CA GLY A 106 -12.60 -1.42 -19.14
C GLY A 106 -11.13 -1.21 -18.82
N LEU A 107 -10.27 -1.12 -19.84
CA LEU A 107 -8.85 -0.81 -19.65
C LEU A 107 -8.67 0.68 -19.40
N LEU A 108 -7.86 1.01 -18.40
CA LEU A 108 -7.42 2.38 -18.14
C LEU A 108 -6.16 2.70 -18.97
N PRO A 109 -5.93 3.98 -19.34
CA PRO A 109 -4.75 4.38 -20.12
C PRO A 109 -3.46 4.42 -19.29
N ILE A 110 -3.48 3.85 -18.08
CA ILE A 110 -2.35 3.84 -17.15
C ILE A 110 -1.84 2.42 -16.92
N SER A 111 -0.53 2.33 -16.70
CA SER A 111 0.14 1.10 -16.32
C SER A 111 0.98 1.33 -15.09
N VAL A 112 1.01 0.36 -14.19
CA VAL A 112 1.92 0.39 -13.05
C VAL A 112 3.17 -0.38 -13.40
N SER A 113 4.32 0.24 -13.15
CA SER A 113 5.62 -0.42 -13.22
C SER A 113 6.12 -0.69 -11.80
N ILE A 114 6.72 -1.86 -11.61
CA ILE A 114 7.33 -2.30 -10.36
C ILE A 114 8.83 -2.45 -10.59
N GLY A 115 9.62 -1.96 -9.65
CA GLY A 115 11.08 -2.08 -9.65
C GLY A 115 11.62 -2.33 -8.26
N VAL A 116 12.89 -2.71 -8.20
CA VAL A 116 13.65 -2.83 -6.95
C VAL A 116 14.65 -1.70 -6.93
N ILE A 117 14.71 -0.97 -5.82
CA ILE A 117 15.81 -0.06 -5.57
C ILE A 117 16.84 -0.71 -4.64
N PHE A 118 18.11 -0.40 -4.88
CA PHE A 118 19.24 -0.83 -4.08
C PHE A 118 19.94 0.38 -3.47
N ARG A 119 20.52 0.19 -2.29
CA ARG A 119 21.30 1.24 -1.68
C ARG A 119 22.61 1.50 -2.48
N PRO A 120 22.90 2.74 -2.89
CA PRO A 120 24.03 3.04 -3.78
C PRO A 120 25.42 2.78 -3.20
N ASP A 121 25.57 2.77 -1.88
CA ASP A 121 26.84 2.55 -1.18
C ASP A 121 27.06 1.07 -0.80
N SER A 122 26.11 0.19 -1.12
CA SER A 122 26.27 -1.24 -0.90
C SER A 122 27.34 -1.77 -1.83
N ALA A 123 28.42 -2.30 -1.25
CA ALA A 123 29.48 -3.00 -1.97
C ALA A 123 28.98 -4.19 -2.81
N TYR A 124 27.73 -4.60 -2.62
CA TYR A 124 27.10 -5.76 -3.26
C TYR A 124 25.97 -5.39 -4.23
N SER A 125 25.73 -4.10 -4.49
CA SER A 125 24.66 -3.61 -5.37
C SER A 125 24.66 -4.24 -6.76
N ASP A 126 25.81 -4.38 -7.43
CA ASP A 126 25.91 -5.06 -8.74
C ASP A 126 25.47 -6.53 -8.67
N ILE A 127 25.92 -7.26 -7.63
CA ILE A 127 25.52 -8.66 -7.44
C ILE A 127 24.03 -8.75 -7.16
N LEU A 128 23.48 -7.88 -6.30
CA LEU A 128 22.05 -7.85 -6.00
C LEU A 128 21.22 -7.55 -7.25
N TRP A 129 21.68 -6.62 -8.09
CA TRP A 129 21.06 -6.31 -9.37
C TRP A 129 21.00 -7.53 -10.29
N ARG A 130 22.15 -8.17 -10.50
CA ARG A 130 22.29 -9.31 -11.42
C ARG A 130 21.68 -10.62 -10.88
N ALA A 131 21.47 -10.69 -9.57
CA ALA A 131 20.86 -11.83 -8.89
C ALA A 131 19.34 -11.91 -9.07
N ILE A 132 18.70 -10.80 -9.41
CA ILE A 132 17.27 -10.75 -9.64
C ILE A 132 17.03 -10.93 -11.14
N ASP A 133 16.31 -11.98 -11.49
CA ASP A 133 15.88 -12.34 -12.84
C ASP A 133 14.39 -12.00 -12.99
N PRO A 134 14.04 -10.89 -13.68
CA PRO A 134 12.65 -10.46 -13.84
C PRO A 134 11.79 -11.44 -14.66
N PRO A 135 12.25 -12.02 -15.78
CA PRO A 135 11.51 -13.08 -16.47
C PRO A 135 11.17 -14.27 -15.56
N LEU A 136 12.14 -14.80 -14.80
CA LEU A 136 11.91 -15.89 -13.86
C LEU A 136 10.96 -15.48 -12.73
N LEU A 137 11.05 -14.22 -12.26
CA LEU A 137 10.14 -13.68 -11.26
C LEU A 137 8.68 -13.69 -11.78
N ILE A 138 8.46 -13.25 -13.02
CA ILE A 138 7.12 -13.27 -13.65
C ILE A 138 6.61 -14.71 -13.80
N GLU A 139 7.47 -15.63 -14.24
CA GLU A 139 7.12 -17.05 -14.33
C GLU A 139 6.70 -17.63 -12.96
N GLN A 140 7.45 -17.30 -11.91
CA GLN A 140 7.15 -17.73 -10.53
C GLN A 140 5.88 -17.11 -9.96
N LEU A 141 5.50 -15.91 -10.42
CA LEU A 141 4.20 -15.30 -10.08
C LEU A 141 3.04 -15.99 -10.80
N GLY A 142 3.28 -16.61 -11.96
CA GLY A 142 2.24 -17.28 -12.74
C GLY A 142 1.23 -16.34 -13.39
N LEU A 143 1.61 -15.06 -13.56
CA LEU A 143 0.73 -13.99 -14.06
C LEU A 143 1.13 -13.63 -15.49
N SER A 144 0.42 -14.19 -16.47
CA SER A 144 0.70 -14.03 -17.90
C SER A 144 0.50 -12.61 -18.45
N TRP A 145 -0.17 -11.74 -17.70
CA TRP A 145 -0.44 -10.34 -18.06
C TRP A 145 0.66 -9.38 -17.58
N LEU A 146 1.69 -9.86 -16.88
CA LEU A 146 2.88 -9.08 -16.55
C LEU A 146 3.80 -8.97 -17.76
N ILE A 147 4.31 -7.77 -17.99
CA ILE A 147 5.26 -7.49 -19.07
C ILE A 147 6.63 -7.22 -18.44
N PRO A 148 7.68 -8.00 -18.74
CA PRO A 148 9.02 -7.72 -18.22
C PRO A 148 9.52 -6.36 -18.72
N LEU A 149 10.23 -5.65 -17.84
CA LEU A 149 10.90 -4.39 -18.17
C LEU A 149 12.41 -4.55 -18.33
N HIS A 150 12.94 -5.71 -17.95
CA HIS A 150 14.35 -6.04 -18.05
C HIS A 150 14.51 -7.54 -18.30
N ASP A 151 15.32 -7.90 -19.29
CA ASP A 151 15.53 -9.28 -19.75
C ASP A 151 16.88 -9.87 -19.28
N GLY A 152 17.50 -9.24 -18.28
CA GLY A 152 18.81 -9.65 -17.78
C GLY A 152 18.73 -10.87 -16.87
N THR A 153 19.35 -11.97 -17.30
CA THR A 153 19.62 -13.13 -16.46
C THR A 153 21.13 -13.35 -16.34
N THR A 154 21.64 -13.42 -15.12
CA THR A 154 23.00 -13.90 -14.87
C THR A 154 22.94 -15.32 -14.29
N PRO A 155 23.64 -16.31 -14.88
CA PRO A 155 23.65 -17.66 -14.32
C PRO A 155 24.17 -17.69 -12.88
N ALA A 156 23.50 -18.45 -12.01
CA ALA A 156 23.84 -18.54 -10.59
C ALA A 156 25.30 -19.00 -10.35
N THR A 157 25.86 -19.83 -11.22
CA THR A 157 27.26 -20.29 -11.14
C THR A 157 28.26 -19.14 -11.29
N VAL A 158 27.96 -18.17 -12.17
CA VAL A 158 28.77 -16.95 -12.35
C VAL A 158 28.68 -16.08 -11.10
N LEU A 159 27.46 -15.83 -10.62
CA LEU A 159 27.24 -15.00 -9.42
C LEU A 159 27.91 -15.58 -8.17
N ARG A 160 27.88 -16.91 -7.99
CA ARG A 160 28.58 -17.57 -6.87
C ARG A 160 30.09 -17.46 -6.98
N THR A 161 30.63 -17.47 -8.20
CA THR A 161 32.07 -17.24 -8.43
C THR A 161 32.44 -15.78 -8.09
N ASP A 162 31.62 -14.82 -8.51
CA ASP A 162 31.80 -13.40 -8.18
C ASP A 162 31.74 -13.17 -6.66
N LEU A 163 30.77 -13.77 -5.97
CA LEU A 163 30.67 -13.75 -4.50
C LEU A 163 31.92 -14.32 -3.81
N ALA A 164 32.45 -15.45 -4.29
CA ALA A 164 33.67 -16.04 -3.75
C ALA A 164 34.89 -15.12 -3.96
N ASN A 165 35.01 -14.50 -5.13
CA ASN A 165 36.07 -13.54 -5.44
C ASN A 165 35.98 -12.28 -4.57
N MET A 166 34.77 -11.90 -4.14
CA MET A 166 34.54 -10.82 -3.18
C MET A 166 34.75 -11.24 -1.71
N GLY A 167 35.19 -12.47 -1.44
CA GLY A 167 35.41 -12.98 -0.09
C GLY A 167 34.11 -13.33 0.66
N LYS A 168 33.01 -13.56 -0.07
CA LYS A 168 31.69 -13.95 0.46
C LYS A 168 31.19 -15.27 -0.15
N PRO A 169 31.98 -16.37 -0.13
CA PRO A 169 31.56 -17.65 -0.73
C PRO A 169 30.31 -18.26 -0.07
N ASP A 170 30.08 -17.93 1.19
CA ASP A 170 28.92 -18.37 1.98
C ASP A 170 27.74 -17.39 1.92
N GLY A 171 27.83 -16.35 1.07
CA GLY A 171 26.85 -15.29 0.97
C GLY A 171 26.96 -14.23 2.07
N PHE A 172 25.88 -13.47 2.25
CA PHE A 172 25.76 -12.37 3.23
C PHE A 172 24.29 -12.08 3.53
N MET A 173 24.02 -11.21 4.49
CA MET A 173 22.68 -10.79 4.85
C MET A 173 22.41 -9.38 4.31
N VAL A 174 21.19 -9.14 3.83
CA VAL A 174 20.67 -7.83 3.42
C VAL A 174 19.36 -7.52 4.12
N ASP A 175 19.14 -6.24 4.41
CA ASP A 175 17.87 -5.76 4.94
C ASP A 175 16.91 -5.44 3.81
N MET A 176 15.81 -6.18 3.72
CA MET A 176 14.78 -5.97 2.71
C MET A 176 13.56 -5.31 3.34
N GLY A 177 13.22 -4.13 2.84
CA GLY A 177 11.95 -3.47 3.12
C GLY A 177 10.78 -4.23 2.52
N ILE A 178 9.78 -4.53 3.35
CA ILE A 178 8.58 -5.30 2.98
C ILE A 178 7.37 -4.42 3.25
N ILE A 179 6.64 -4.06 2.20
CA ILE A 179 5.40 -3.29 2.30
C ILE A 179 4.18 -4.11 1.85
N GLY A 180 4.37 -5.34 1.35
CA GLY A 180 3.28 -6.17 0.83
C GLY A 180 3.12 -6.07 -0.69
N MET A 181 4.16 -5.63 -1.39
CA MET A 181 4.16 -5.59 -2.85
C MET A 181 4.30 -6.99 -3.47
N MET A 182 3.65 -7.18 -4.61
CA MET A 182 3.76 -8.41 -5.38
C MET A 182 5.21 -8.66 -5.83
N GLY A 183 5.70 -9.89 -5.65
CA GLY A 183 7.06 -10.28 -6.01
C GLY A 183 8.08 -10.25 -4.87
N GLU A 184 7.74 -9.70 -3.69
CA GLU A 184 8.65 -9.67 -2.52
C GLU A 184 9.18 -11.05 -2.14
N ALA A 185 8.31 -12.06 -2.10
CA ALA A 185 8.69 -13.43 -1.75
C ALA A 185 9.57 -14.08 -2.83
N GLN A 186 9.30 -13.81 -4.11
CA GLN A 186 10.05 -14.34 -5.24
C GLN A 186 11.48 -13.77 -5.27
N ILE A 187 11.65 -12.46 -5.03
CA ILE A 187 12.97 -11.84 -4.89
C ILE A 187 13.76 -12.50 -3.77
N GLN A 188 13.15 -12.70 -2.60
CA GLN A 188 13.82 -13.38 -1.48
C GLN A 188 14.24 -14.79 -1.83
N ALA A 189 13.42 -15.53 -2.58
CA ALA A 189 13.76 -16.88 -3.03
C ALA A 189 14.94 -16.87 -4.01
N GLN A 190 14.97 -15.93 -4.95
CA GLN A 190 16.08 -15.78 -5.91
C GLN A 190 17.39 -15.41 -5.21
N LEU A 191 17.36 -14.43 -4.29
CA LEU A 191 18.52 -14.05 -3.48
C LEU A 191 18.99 -15.22 -2.58
N GLY A 192 18.04 -15.94 -1.97
CA GLY A 192 18.32 -17.10 -1.14
C GLY A 192 19.01 -18.25 -1.89
N ALA A 193 18.72 -18.43 -3.19
CA ALA A 193 19.41 -19.42 -4.03
C ALA A 193 20.93 -19.13 -4.18
N LEU A 194 21.35 -17.89 -3.91
CA LEU A 194 22.74 -17.44 -3.90
C LEU A 194 23.31 -17.31 -2.48
N PHE A 195 22.62 -17.84 -1.46
CA PHE A 195 22.99 -17.71 -0.04
C PHE A 195 22.93 -16.26 0.47
N ILE A 196 22.25 -15.36 -0.24
CA ILE A 196 21.99 -14.00 0.21
C ILE A 196 20.73 -14.04 1.08
N GLN A 197 20.91 -13.96 2.38
CA GLN A 197 19.81 -13.99 3.34
C GLN A 197 19.13 -12.63 3.42
N THR A 198 17.81 -12.61 3.42
CA THR A 198 17.03 -11.38 3.52
C THR A 198 16.43 -11.26 4.93
N ARG A 199 16.83 -10.23 5.68
CA ARG A 199 16.12 -9.84 6.90
C ARG A 199 14.98 -8.91 6.53
N ARG A 200 13.75 -9.34 6.83
CA ARG A 200 12.54 -8.58 6.50
C ARG A 200 12.36 -7.44 7.49
N ILE A 201 12.26 -6.22 6.97
CA ILE A 201 11.95 -5.01 7.72
C ILE A 201 10.56 -4.55 7.27
N PRO A 202 9.51 -4.67 8.12
CA PRO A 202 8.17 -4.25 7.74
C PRO A 202 8.12 -2.73 7.57
N LEU A 203 7.54 -2.29 6.48
CA LEU A 203 7.37 -0.89 6.12
C LEU A 203 5.88 -0.55 6.01
N SER A 204 5.62 0.74 6.15
CA SER A 204 4.37 1.41 5.84
C SER A 204 4.68 2.53 4.83
N ASP A 205 3.66 3.04 4.15
CA ASP A 205 3.87 4.15 3.21
C ASP A 205 4.47 5.38 3.89
N ASP A 206 4.14 5.61 5.16
CA ASP A 206 4.60 6.76 5.94
C ASP A 206 6.07 6.67 6.39
N ASN A 207 6.61 5.46 6.57
CA ASN A 207 7.95 5.27 7.17
C ASN A 207 9.03 4.78 6.19
N ARG A 208 8.66 4.32 4.98
CA ARG A 208 9.60 3.69 4.05
C ARG A 208 10.79 4.57 3.67
N LEU A 209 10.56 5.86 3.42
CA LEU A 209 11.61 6.81 3.06
C LEU A 209 12.52 7.17 4.25
N ILE A 210 11.96 7.17 5.46
CA ILE A 210 12.72 7.40 6.69
C ILE A 210 13.64 6.21 6.95
N ALA A 211 13.10 4.98 6.88
CA ALA A 211 13.88 3.75 7.02
C ALA A 211 14.99 3.66 5.94
N TRP A 212 14.69 4.07 4.71
CA TRP A 212 15.68 4.16 3.63
C TRP A 212 16.82 5.11 3.98
N ALA A 213 16.47 6.35 4.38
CA ALA A 213 17.42 7.41 4.69
C ALA A 213 18.29 7.10 5.93
N ASN A 214 17.74 6.36 6.89
CA ASN A 214 18.43 6.02 8.14
C ASN A 214 19.48 4.91 8.01
N GLY A 215 19.50 4.16 6.92
CA GLY A 215 20.35 2.97 6.85
C GLY A 215 19.63 1.65 7.12
N ASP A 216 18.35 1.67 7.48
CA ASP A 216 17.66 0.49 8.04
C ASP A 216 17.31 -0.59 6.99
N ILE A 217 17.24 -0.22 5.71
CA ILE A 217 16.91 -1.13 4.58
C ILE A 217 17.90 -1.01 3.41
N ASP A 218 18.43 -2.11 2.91
CA ASP A 218 19.36 -2.12 1.78
C ASP A 218 18.67 -2.19 0.41
N LEU A 219 17.47 -2.77 0.37
CA LEU A 219 16.66 -2.88 -0.83
C LEU A 219 15.17 -2.85 -0.50
N MET A 220 14.36 -2.32 -1.41
CA MET A 220 12.90 -2.38 -1.34
C MET A 220 12.28 -2.33 -2.74
N LEU A 221 11.06 -2.85 -2.87
CA LEU A 221 10.26 -2.63 -4.06
C LEU A 221 9.66 -1.24 -4.08
N VAL A 222 9.53 -0.67 -5.27
CA VAL A 222 8.89 0.61 -5.52
C VAL A 222 8.00 0.49 -6.75
N SER A 223 6.96 1.32 -6.80
CA SER A 223 6.06 1.44 -7.94
C SER A 223 6.12 2.84 -8.53
N TRP A 224 5.82 2.95 -9.82
CA TRP A 224 5.55 4.21 -10.50
C TRP A 224 4.58 3.99 -11.66
N MET A 225 3.79 5.02 -11.98
CA MET A 225 2.81 5.03 -13.06
C MET A 225 3.25 5.89 -14.25
N ASN A 226 4.15 6.84 -14.02
CA ASN A 226 4.63 7.78 -15.04
C ASN A 226 6.15 8.05 -14.91
N ASP A 227 6.72 8.71 -15.92
CA ASP A 227 8.16 9.01 -15.97
C ASP A 227 8.59 10.01 -14.89
N ALA A 228 7.71 10.90 -14.44
CA ALA A 228 8.03 11.86 -13.39
C ALA A 228 8.24 11.16 -12.04
N GLU A 229 7.39 10.19 -11.70
CA GLU A 229 7.55 9.32 -10.54
C GLU A 229 8.78 8.43 -10.66
N LYS A 230 9.05 7.84 -11.83
CA LYS A 230 10.30 7.10 -12.08
C LYS A 230 11.52 7.99 -11.79
N ALA A 231 11.49 9.24 -12.28
CA ALA A 231 12.58 10.19 -12.07
C ALA A 231 12.79 10.52 -10.58
N GLN A 232 11.76 10.51 -9.75
CA GLN A 232 11.90 10.67 -8.29
C GLN A 232 12.73 9.52 -7.69
N TRP A 233 12.45 8.28 -8.08
CA TRP A 233 13.24 7.12 -7.63
C TRP A 233 14.67 7.16 -8.16
N VAL A 234 14.86 7.51 -9.44
CA VAL A 234 16.19 7.67 -10.03
C VAL A 234 16.97 8.80 -9.36
N ASN A 235 16.34 9.90 -8.96
CA ASN A 235 17.00 10.97 -8.22
C ASN A 235 17.40 10.56 -6.80
N LEU A 236 16.65 9.63 -6.19
CA LEU A 236 16.93 9.12 -4.86
C LEU A 236 18.14 8.17 -4.84
N VAL A 237 18.21 7.23 -5.79
CA VAL A 237 19.22 6.16 -5.76
C VAL A 237 20.22 6.21 -6.92
N GLY A 238 19.88 6.87 -8.03
CA GLY A 238 20.63 6.80 -9.29
C GLY A 238 20.13 5.68 -10.20
N GLU A 239 20.25 5.87 -11.51
CA GLU A 239 19.67 4.93 -12.49
C GLU A 239 20.26 3.51 -12.40
N ALA A 240 21.55 3.40 -12.06
CA ALA A 240 22.22 2.12 -11.85
C ALA A 240 21.72 1.32 -10.63
N TYR A 241 20.88 1.93 -9.78
CA TYR A 241 20.38 1.33 -8.54
C TYR A 241 18.86 1.20 -8.50
N LEU A 242 18.16 1.49 -9.60
CA LEU A 242 16.74 1.16 -9.81
C LEU A 242 16.61 0.07 -10.89
N LEU A 243 16.36 -1.18 -10.50
CA LEU A 243 16.10 -2.30 -11.42
C LEU A 243 14.61 -2.37 -11.75
N PRO A 244 14.18 -2.04 -12.99
CA PRO A 244 12.81 -2.25 -13.39
C PRO A 244 12.54 -3.75 -13.54
N LEU A 245 11.49 -4.25 -12.92
CA LEU A 245 11.15 -5.67 -12.98
C LEU A 245 10.11 -5.92 -14.07
N TYR A 246 8.92 -5.37 -13.88
CA TYR A 246 7.77 -5.65 -14.73
C TYR A 246 6.76 -4.49 -14.68
N ARG A 247 5.85 -4.48 -15.65
CA ARG A 247 4.68 -3.59 -15.67
C ARG A 247 3.40 -4.34 -15.95
N PHE A 248 2.28 -3.73 -15.58
CA PHE A 248 0.94 -4.23 -15.88
C PHE A 248 -0.06 -3.09 -16.06
N GLY A 249 -1.11 -3.34 -16.83
CA GLY A 249 -2.21 -2.37 -16.99
C GLY A 249 -3.16 -2.39 -15.80
N ILE A 250 -3.91 -1.31 -15.62
CA ILE A 250 -5.03 -1.25 -14.68
C ILE A 250 -6.34 -1.33 -15.47
N ALA A 251 -7.32 -2.03 -14.93
CA ALA A 251 -8.67 -2.09 -15.47
C ALA A 251 -9.70 -1.69 -14.42
N TYR A 252 -10.90 -1.33 -14.87
CA TYR A 252 -12.02 -1.01 -14.01
C TYR A 252 -13.31 -1.68 -14.46
N ILE A 253 -14.23 -1.83 -13.52
CA ILE A 253 -15.62 -2.19 -13.76
C ILE A 253 -16.51 -1.18 -13.02
N ALA A 254 -17.57 -0.69 -13.65
CA ALA A 254 -18.45 0.32 -13.08
C ALA A 254 -19.91 -0.05 -13.26
N ARG A 255 -20.75 0.39 -12.33
CA ARG A 255 -22.20 0.20 -12.41
C ARG A 255 -22.74 0.86 -13.70
N PRO A 256 -23.63 0.22 -14.47
CA PRO A 256 -23.97 0.68 -15.84
C PRO A 256 -24.64 2.05 -15.95
N ASP A 257 -25.23 2.54 -14.88
CA ASP A 257 -25.94 3.82 -14.77
C ASP A 257 -25.04 4.99 -14.34
N LEU A 258 -23.75 4.74 -14.09
CA LEU A 258 -22.79 5.80 -13.77
C LEU A 258 -22.21 6.42 -15.04
N ASN A 259 -22.18 7.74 -15.08
CA ASN A 259 -21.45 8.46 -16.11
C ASN A 259 -19.96 8.55 -15.71
N ILE A 260 -19.14 7.68 -16.29
CA ILE A 260 -17.70 7.59 -16.02
C ILE A 260 -16.92 8.42 -17.02
N ILE A 261 -16.07 9.32 -16.51
CA ILE A 261 -14.98 9.93 -17.27
C ILE A 261 -13.64 9.42 -16.74
N ILE A 262 -12.63 9.42 -17.62
CA ILE A 262 -11.25 9.11 -17.21
C ILE A 262 -10.53 10.41 -16.92
N SER A 263 -9.96 10.53 -15.73
CA SER A 263 -9.22 11.72 -15.31
C SER A 263 -7.91 11.91 -16.08
N ASP A 264 -7.28 13.07 -15.91
CA ASP A 264 -5.93 13.32 -16.43
C ASP A 264 -4.90 12.33 -15.82
N ASP A 265 -5.11 11.89 -14.58
CA ASP A 265 -4.33 10.84 -13.91
C ASP A 265 -4.70 9.42 -14.38
N GLY A 266 -5.64 9.29 -15.33
CA GLY A 266 -6.02 8.03 -15.96
C GLY A 266 -6.94 7.13 -15.12
N LEU A 267 -7.54 7.64 -14.04
CA LEU A 267 -8.41 6.90 -13.15
C LEU A 267 -9.90 7.21 -13.43
N PRO A 268 -10.80 6.24 -13.18
CA PRO A 268 -12.23 6.44 -13.43
C PRO A 268 -12.84 7.38 -12.37
N GLN A 269 -13.55 8.41 -12.84
CA GLN A 269 -14.25 9.39 -12.04
C GLN A 269 -15.72 9.46 -12.45
N VAL A 270 -16.61 9.66 -11.48
CA VAL A 270 -18.05 9.84 -11.74
C VAL A 270 -18.34 11.31 -11.95
N VAL A 271 -18.98 11.64 -13.07
CA VAL A 271 -19.54 12.97 -13.30
C VAL A 271 -20.87 13.05 -12.56
N THR A 272 -20.95 13.93 -11.57
CA THR A 272 -22.22 14.27 -10.92
C THR A 272 -22.83 15.44 -11.68
N GLU A 273 -23.98 15.22 -12.32
CA GLU A 273 -24.82 16.30 -12.89
C GLU A 273 -25.61 17.02 -11.81
#